data_AF-A0A239BSF2-F1
#
_entry.id   AF-A0A239BSF2-F1
#
_cell.length_a   1.000
_cell.length_b   1.000
_cell.length_c   1.000
_cell.angle_alpha   90.00
_cell.angle_beta   90.00
_cell.angle_gamma   90.00
#
_symmetry.space_group_name_H-M   'P 1'
#
loop_
_entity.id
_entity.type
_entity.pdbx_description
1 polymer ?
#
loop_
_entity_poly.entity_id
_entity_poly.type
_entity_poly.pdbx_seq_one_letter_code
_entity_poly.pdbx_strand_id
1 'polypeptide(L)'
;MAWYRANSVSATNGSVTITGANTNFSANARVGDAFLGPDGRWYEVTNIASATVLSILPAYLGATTSGGSYAIAPVQGYTKTLADKFSDIANQWGSTLAGLGSVSTENVVPIAKGGTGGTSQASARTGLGLKTAATADIVGTVSMNSGVPAGAVFERGSNANGDYVKFADGSMICFLNISVTDQAINSQYTAGVYQGTRAWFYPVSFAVPPTVTPGAFTWAGAANWSGLASVPSTVSVLLRGFDAVARAAGTPVQISAVAVGRWAA
;
A
#
# COMPACT_ATOMS: atom_id res chain seq x y z
N MET A 1 -50.87 -14.96 23.07
CA MET A 1 -51.40 -15.75 21.93
C MET A 1 -52.39 -16.74 22.51
N ALA A 2 -53.67 -16.67 22.13
CA ALA A 2 -54.70 -17.54 22.71
C ALA A 2 -54.61 -18.97 22.14
N TRP A 3 -54.85 -19.99 22.95
CA TRP A 3 -54.88 -21.38 22.49
C TRP A 3 -56.04 -21.60 21.52
N TYR A 4 -55.83 -22.42 20.49
CA TYR A 4 -56.87 -22.72 19.51
C TYR A 4 -57.84 -23.77 20.08
N ARG A 5 -59.14 -23.43 20.16
CA ARG A 5 -60.20 -24.25 20.80
C ARG A 5 -61.53 -24.22 20.02
N ALA A 6 -61.48 -23.95 18.72
CA ALA A 6 -62.71 -23.74 17.96
C ALA A 6 -63.42 -25.08 17.71
N ASN A 7 -64.72 -25.13 18.00
CA ASN A 7 -65.59 -26.30 17.78
C ASN A 7 -65.05 -27.55 18.50
N SER A 8 -65.19 -28.73 17.89
CA SER A 8 -64.94 -30.02 18.56
C SER A 8 -64.14 -30.99 17.69
N VAL A 9 -63.64 -32.04 18.32
CA VAL A 9 -62.85 -33.09 17.67
C VAL A 9 -63.38 -34.48 17.97
N SER A 10 -63.17 -35.38 17.03
CA SER A 10 -63.35 -36.81 17.17
C SER A 10 -61.98 -37.47 17.28
N ALA A 11 -61.79 -38.23 18.36
CA ALA A 11 -60.57 -38.93 18.69
C ALA A 11 -60.89 -40.40 19.00
N THR A 12 -60.30 -41.31 18.23
CA THR A 12 -60.52 -42.76 18.38
C THR A 12 -59.39 -43.37 19.21
N ASN A 13 -59.73 -44.18 20.21
CA ASN A 13 -58.73 -44.85 21.05
C ASN A 13 -57.76 -45.66 20.17
N GLY A 14 -56.46 -45.50 20.40
CA GLY A 14 -55.39 -46.16 19.66
C GLY A 14 -55.10 -45.56 18.27
N SER A 15 -55.81 -44.49 17.87
CA SER A 15 -55.57 -43.80 16.60
C SER A 15 -54.63 -42.60 16.79
N VAL A 16 -53.75 -42.37 15.81
CA VAL A 16 -52.98 -41.12 15.71
C VAL A 16 -53.78 -40.01 15.04
N THR A 17 -54.91 -40.30 14.41
CA THR A 17 -55.68 -39.33 13.64
C THR A 17 -56.76 -38.66 14.49
N ILE A 18 -56.77 -37.33 14.47
CA ILE A 18 -57.80 -36.49 15.07
C ILE A 18 -58.58 -35.79 13.97
N THR A 19 -59.90 -35.95 13.98
CA THR A 19 -60.79 -35.35 12.99
C THR A 19 -61.63 -34.26 13.65
N GLY A 20 -61.42 -33.01 13.28
CA GLY A 20 -62.17 -31.87 13.79
C GLY A 20 -63.46 -31.62 13.02
N ALA A 21 -64.52 -31.24 13.73
CA ALA A 21 -65.77 -30.75 13.16
C ALA A 21 -65.73 -29.22 13.08
N ASN A 22 -65.83 -28.66 11.87
CA ASN A 22 -65.75 -27.20 11.62
C ASN A 22 -64.47 -26.55 12.18
N THR A 23 -63.37 -27.30 12.25
CA THR A 23 -62.06 -26.77 12.66
C THR A 23 -61.29 -26.22 11.44
N ASN A 24 -60.20 -25.53 11.71
CA ASN A 24 -59.23 -25.05 10.72
C ASN A 24 -57.81 -25.19 11.29
N PHE A 25 -57.36 -26.43 11.47
CA PHE A 25 -56.04 -26.76 12.00
C PHE A 25 -54.92 -26.18 11.15
N SER A 26 -54.99 -26.28 9.82
CA SER A 26 -53.96 -25.77 8.91
C SER A 26 -53.69 -24.26 9.02
N ALA A 27 -54.69 -23.48 9.43
CA ALA A 27 -54.51 -22.03 9.63
C ALA A 27 -54.11 -21.64 11.06
N ASN A 28 -54.31 -22.52 12.05
CA ASN A 28 -54.24 -22.17 13.47
C ASN A 28 -53.31 -23.04 14.32
N ALA A 29 -52.74 -24.10 13.74
CA ALA A 29 -51.80 -25.02 14.39
C ALA A 29 -50.60 -25.28 13.48
N ARG A 30 -49.52 -25.77 14.06
CA ARG A 30 -48.32 -26.23 13.36
C ARG A 30 -47.91 -27.61 13.86
N VAL A 31 -47.17 -28.33 13.03
CA VAL A 31 -46.46 -29.53 13.46
C VAL A 31 -45.48 -29.15 14.59
N GLY A 32 -45.47 -29.92 15.66
CA GLY A 32 -44.74 -29.65 16.91
C GLY A 32 -45.56 -28.95 17.99
N ASP A 33 -46.76 -28.44 17.69
CA ASP A 33 -47.64 -27.87 18.71
C ASP A 33 -48.19 -28.93 19.67
N ALA A 34 -48.54 -28.53 20.89
CA ALA A 34 -49.13 -29.41 21.88
C ALA A 34 -50.65 -29.43 21.70
N PHE A 35 -51.20 -30.61 21.45
CA PHE A 35 -52.63 -30.88 21.40
C PHE A 35 -53.10 -31.45 22.75
N LEU A 36 -54.02 -30.76 23.40
CA LEU A 36 -54.76 -31.25 24.56
C LEU A 36 -56.00 -31.98 24.08
N GLY A 37 -56.02 -33.31 24.22
CA GLY A 37 -57.13 -34.14 23.78
C GLY A 37 -58.37 -34.04 24.69
N PRO A 38 -59.52 -34.58 24.25
CA PRO A 38 -60.75 -34.63 25.06
C PRO A 38 -60.61 -35.41 26.37
N ASP A 39 -59.60 -36.28 26.46
CA ASP A 39 -59.23 -37.02 27.66
C ASP A 39 -58.38 -36.19 28.66
N GLY A 40 -58.11 -34.92 28.33
CA GLY A 40 -57.32 -34.01 29.16
C GLY A 40 -55.81 -34.26 29.13
N ARG A 41 -55.32 -35.08 28.18
CA ARG A 41 -53.88 -35.38 28.03
C ARG A 41 -53.24 -34.60 26.89
N TRP A 42 -51.94 -34.36 27.02
CA TRP A 42 -51.13 -33.68 26.03
C TRP A 42 -50.51 -34.66 25.04
N TYR A 43 -50.56 -34.28 23.76
CA TYR A 43 -50.00 -35.01 22.64
C TYR A 43 -49.24 -34.04 21.73
N GLU A 44 -48.23 -34.53 21.02
CA GLU A 44 -47.52 -33.74 20.00
C GLU A 44 -48.26 -33.83 18.66
N VAL A 45 -48.54 -32.70 18.02
CA VAL A 45 -49.06 -32.68 16.64
C VAL A 45 -47.93 -33.01 15.68
N THR A 46 -48.02 -34.13 14.96
CA THR A 46 -46.94 -34.65 14.09
C THR A 46 -47.18 -34.38 12.62
N ASN A 47 -48.43 -34.16 12.22
CA ASN A 47 -48.82 -33.79 10.87
C ASN A 47 -50.14 -33.01 10.90
N ILE A 48 -50.34 -32.11 9.94
CA ILE A 48 -51.62 -31.44 9.71
C ILE A 48 -52.02 -31.73 8.27
N ALA A 49 -52.88 -32.72 8.09
CA ALA A 49 -53.27 -33.20 6.77
C ALA A 49 -54.27 -32.26 6.08
N SER A 50 -55.10 -31.53 6.85
CA SER A 50 -56.05 -30.57 6.31
C SER A 50 -56.55 -29.59 7.39
N ALA A 51 -57.47 -28.71 7.03
CA ALA A 51 -58.20 -27.86 7.98
C ALA A 51 -58.92 -28.67 9.08
N THR A 52 -59.29 -29.93 8.83
CA THR A 52 -60.08 -30.75 9.75
C THR A 52 -59.41 -32.04 10.18
N VAL A 53 -58.20 -32.34 9.72
CA VAL A 53 -57.49 -33.57 10.08
C VAL A 53 -56.06 -33.25 10.49
N LEU A 54 -55.68 -33.65 11.70
CA LEU A 54 -54.31 -33.63 12.18
C LEU A 54 -53.92 -35.02 12.73
N SER A 55 -52.62 -35.27 12.84
CA SER A 55 -52.07 -36.46 13.46
C SER A 55 -51.33 -36.12 14.75
N ILE A 56 -51.40 -37.02 15.73
CA ILE A 56 -50.76 -36.87 17.05
C ILE A 56 -49.83 -38.04 17.38
N LEU A 57 -48.83 -37.79 18.23
CA LEU A 57 -48.07 -38.83 18.93
C LEU A 57 -47.98 -38.54 20.44
N PRO A 58 -48.04 -39.58 21.31
CA PRO A 58 -48.44 -40.96 21.00
C PRO A 58 -49.90 -41.04 20.50
N ALA A 59 -50.34 -42.22 20.04
CA ALA A 59 -51.74 -42.43 19.65
C ALA A 59 -52.70 -42.10 20.80
N TYR A 60 -53.92 -41.66 20.48
CA TYR A 60 -54.91 -41.22 21.47
C TYR A 60 -55.21 -42.32 22.50
N LEU A 61 -55.01 -42.02 23.79
CA LEU A 61 -55.10 -42.99 24.89
C LEU A 61 -56.44 -42.94 25.64
N GLY A 62 -57.28 -41.97 25.31
CA GLY A 62 -58.60 -41.80 25.90
C GLY A 62 -59.65 -42.75 25.31
N ALA A 63 -60.82 -42.82 25.95
CA ALA A 63 -61.97 -43.49 25.36
C ALA A 63 -62.38 -42.79 24.04
N THR A 64 -62.78 -43.56 23.04
CA THR A 64 -63.23 -43.03 21.74
C THR A 64 -64.32 -41.99 21.96
N THR A 65 -64.04 -40.76 21.55
CA THR A 65 -64.91 -39.59 21.80
C THR A 65 -65.22 -38.93 20.48
N SER A 66 -66.50 -38.65 20.23
CA SER A 66 -66.96 -37.82 19.12
C SER A 66 -67.45 -36.48 19.67
N GLY A 67 -67.01 -35.38 19.08
CA GLY A 67 -67.39 -34.04 19.52
C GLY A 67 -66.77 -33.59 20.85
N GLY A 68 -65.59 -34.09 21.19
CA GLY A 68 -64.85 -33.72 22.40
C GLY A 68 -64.25 -32.31 22.34
N SER A 69 -64.04 -31.71 23.51
CA SER A 69 -63.28 -30.46 23.66
C SER A 69 -61.78 -30.71 23.45
N TYR A 70 -61.08 -29.70 22.97
CA TYR A 70 -59.63 -29.77 22.78
C TYR A 70 -59.01 -28.38 22.92
N ALA A 71 -57.70 -28.34 23.01
CA ALA A 71 -56.95 -27.11 22.80
C ALA A 71 -55.64 -27.39 22.07
N ILE A 72 -55.20 -26.49 21.21
CA ILE A 72 -53.85 -26.52 20.65
C ILE A 72 -53.07 -25.33 21.21
N ALA A 73 -51.96 -25.64 21.86
CA ALA A 73 -51.03 -24.69 22.44
C ALA A 73 -49.73 -24.68 21.60
N PRO A 74 -49.31 -23.51 21.08
CA PRO A 74 -48.06 -23.42 20.34
C PRO A 74 -46.86 -23.78 21.23
N VAL A 75 -46.05 -24.78 20.83
CA VAL A 75 -44.81 -25.13 21.53
C VAL A 75 -43.67 -24.46 20.78
N GLN A 76 -43.06 -23.43 21.37
CA GLN A 76 -42.05 -22.64 20.67
C GLN A 76 -40.70 -23.38 20.56
N GLY A 77 -40.56 -24.22 19.54
CA GLY A 77 -39.26 -24.78 19.13
C GLY A 77 -38.41 -23.80 18.29
N TYR A 78 -39.05 -22.94 17.50
CA TYR A 78 -38.38 -22.02 16.57
C TYR A 78 -37.53 -20.93 17.26
N THR A 79 -37.83 -20.56 18.50
CA THR A 79 -37.04 -19.59 19.28
C THR A 79 -35.77 -20.20 19.87
N LYS A 80 -35.74 -21.52 20.13
CA LYS A 80 -34.55 -22.20 20.68
C LYS A 80 -33.47 -22.36 19.62
N THR A 81 -33.81 -22.92 18.44
CA THR A 81 -32.82 -23.12 17.38
C THR A 81 -32.24 -21.79 16.88
N LEU A 82 -33.06 -20.73 16.76
CA LEU A 82 -32.57 -19.40 16.41
C LEU A 82 -31.63 -18.84 17.50
N ALA A 83 -32.01 -18.98 18.77
CA ALA A 83 -31.16 -18.54 19.89
C ALA A 83 -29.85 -19.32 19.97
N ASP A 84 -29.90 -20.64 19.72
CA ASP A 84 -28.71 -21.50 19.66
C ASP A 84 -27.81 -21.05 18.50
N LYS A 85 -28.38 -20.76 17.31
CA LYS A 85 -27.59 -20.25 16.17
C LYS A 85 -27.00 -18.86 16.40
N PHE A 86 -27.71 -17.96 17.07
CA PHE A 86 -27.16 -16.67 17.46
C PHE A 86 -26.06 -16.81 18.52
N SER A 87 -26.23 -17.74 19.46
CA SER A 87 -25.22 -18.05 20.47
C SER A 87 -23.97 -18.68 19.85
N ASP A 88 -24.14 -19.56 18.86
CA ASP A 88 -23.04 -20.14 18.08
C ASP A 88 -22.22 -19.04 17.39
N ILE A 89 -22.88 -18.07 16.75
CA ILE A 89 -22.21 -16.91 16.13
C ILE A 89 -21.44 -16.11 17.17
N ALA A 90 -22.05 -15.80 18.31
CA ALA A 90 -21.40 -15.05 19.38
C ALA A 90 -20.18 -15.79 19.95
N ASN A 91 -20.27 -17.11 20.13
CA ASN A 91 -19.18 -17.93 20.65
C ASN A 91 -18.04 -18.08 19.63
N GLN A 92 -18.36 -18.22 18.34
CA GLN A 92 -17.36 -18.40 17.29
C GLN A 92 -16.67 -17.07 16.91
N TRP A 93 -17.43 -15.97 16.83
CA TRP A 93 -16.96 -14.72 16.25
C TRP A 93 -16.88 -13.56 17.24
N GLY A 94 -17.44 -13.68 18.45
CA GLY A 94 -17.50 -12.57 19.41
C GLY A 94 -16.12 -12.05 19.80
N SER A 95 -15.17 -12.94 20.09
CA SER A 95 -13.79 -12.55 20.41
C SER A 95 -13.07 -11.94 19.21
N THR A 96 -13.24 -12.51 18.01
CA THR A 96 -12.65 -12.01 16.76
C THR A 96 -13.16 -10.61 16.41
N LEU A 97 -14.48 -10.39 16.50
CA LEU A 97 -15.11 -9.10 16.22
C LEU A 97 -14.74 -8.05 17.27
N ALA A 98 -14.69 -8.43 18.55
CA ALA A 98 -14.18 -7.57 19.61
C ALA A 98 -12.70 -7.23 19.40
N GLY A 99 -11.90 -8.17 18.89
CA GLY A 99 -10.48 -8.00 18.59
C GLY A 99 -10.18 -6.98 17.49
N LEU A 100 -11.14 -6.70 16.58
CA LEU A 100 -11.03 -5.59 15.64
C LEU A 100 -11.01 -4.23 16.35
N GLY A 101 -11.65 -4.12 17.52
CA GLY A 101 -11.72 -2.87 18.28
C GLY A 101 -12.17 -1.69 17.43
N SER A 102 -11.46 -0.57 17.54
CA SER A 102 -11.80 0.66 16.81
C SER A 102 -11.64 0.59 15.27
N VAL A 103 -10.94 -0.41 14.71
CA VAL A 103 -10.80 -0.49 13.23
C VAL A 103 -12.09 -0.96 12.55
N SER A 104 -13.03 -1.52 13.32
CA SER A 104 -14.29 -2.08 12.82
C SER A 104 -15.23 -1.05 12.21
N THR A 105 -15.03 0.25 12.47
CA THR A 105 -15.88 1.34 12.00
C THR A 105 -15.20 2.25 10.98
N GLU A 106 -13.97 1.95 10.57
CA GLU A 106 -13.18 2.79 9.67
C GLU A 106 -13.49 2.46 8.20
N ASN A 107 -13.80 3.47 7.38
CA ASN A 107 -13.92 3.28 5.92
C ASN A 107 -12.54 3.08 5.27
N VAL A 108 -11.50 3.72 5.81
CA VAL A 108 -10.10 3.55 5.45
C VAL A 108 -9.31 3.48 6.74
N VAL A 109 -8.54 2.41 6.95
CA VAL A 109 -7.74 2.25 8.16
C VAL A 109 -6.57 3.23 8.14
N PRO A 110 -6.51 4.23 9.04
CA PRO A 110 -5.39 5.17 9.05
C PRO A 110 -4.14 4.49 9.60
N ILE A 111 -2.96 5.03 9.24
CA ILE A 111 -1.65 4.52 9.68
C ILE A 111 -1.58 4.41 11.22
N ALA A 112 -2.22 5.33 11.94
CA ALA A 112 -2.28 5.33 13.41
C ALA A 112 -2.87 4.04 14.03
N LYS A 113 -3.58 3.22 13.24
CA LYS A 113 -4.15 1.93 13.69
C LYS A 113 -3.23 0.73 13.44
N GLY A 114 -2.01 0.93 12.94
CA GLY A 114 -0.99 -0.12 12.93
C GLY A 114 -1.10 -1.15 11.80
N GLY A 115 -1.93 -0.91 10.76
CA GLY A 115 -2.15 -1.88 9.67
C GLY A 115 -0.91 -2.26 8.85
N THR A 116 0.21 -1.56 9.04
CA THR A 116 1.53 -1.82 8.43
C THR A 116 2.59 -2.28 9.45
N GLY A 117 2.18 -2.62 10.68
CA GLY A 117 3.08 -2.92 11.80
C GLY A 117 3.62 -1.69 12.52
N GLY A 118 3.14 -0.48 12.20
CA GLY A 118 3.53 0.77 12.85
C GLY A 118 2.45 1.85 12.84
N THR A 119 2.48 2.75 13.82
CA THR A 119 1.45 3.79 14.06
C THR A 119 1.83 5.19 13.56
N SER A 120 2.99 5.33 12.94
CA SER A 120 3.48 6.56 12.29
C SER A 120 3.83 6.31 10.83
N GLN A 121 3.88 7.35 10.01
CA GLN A 121 4.32 7.22 8.62
C GLN A 121 5.74 6.63 8.53
N ALA A 122 6.64 7.00 9.45
CA ALA A 122 7.99 6.48 9.48
C ALA A 122 8.02 4.96 9.75
N SER A 123 7.36 4.50 10.81
CA SER A 123 7.26 3.08 11.14
C SER A 123 6.50 2.27 10.09
N ALA A 124 5.50 2.87 9.42
CA ALA A 124 4.77 2.23 8.33
C ALA A 124 5.66 1.96 7.12
N ARG A 125 6.50 2.93 6.73
CA ARG A 125 7.50 2.74 5.67
C ARG A 125 8.51 1.64 6.04
N THR A 126 8.95 1.60 7.30
CA THR A 126 9.81 0.52 7.81
C THR A 126 9.12 -0.84 7.72
N GLY A 127 7.85 -0.95 8.14
CA GLY A 127 7.08 -2.19 8.07
C GLY A 127 6.84 -2.69 6.63
N LEU A 128 6.74 -1.77 5.67
CA LEU A 128 6.65 -2.09 4.24
C LEU A 128 8.03 -2.39 3.59
N GLY A 129 9.13 -2.30 4.34
CA GLY A 129 10.49 -2.53 3.81
C GLY A 129 11.02 -1.41 2.91
N LEU A 130 10.42 -0.21 2.98
CA LEU A 130 10.86 0.95 2.20
C LEU A 130 12.17 1.50 2.79
N LYS A 131 13.15 1.74 1.91
CA LYS A 131 14.46 2.29 2.27
C LYS A 131 14.43 3.83 2.30
N THR A 132 15.53 4.44 2.73
CA THR A 132 15.68 5.91 2.86
C THR A 132 15.38 6.69 1.58
N ALA A 133 15.63 6.11 0.41
CA ALA A 133 15.28 6.70 -0.87
C ALA A 133 13.77 7.00 -1.03
N ALA A 134 12.90 6.29 -0.31
CA ALA A 134 11.45 6.53 -0.36
C ALA A 134 11.02 7.86 0.31
N THR A 135 11.93 8.52 1.03
CA THR A 135 11.68 9.79 1.71
C THR A 135 12.65 10.89 1.32
N ALA A 136 13.66 10.59 0.52
CA ALA A 136 14.62 11.57 0.07
C ALA A 136 14.03 12.41 -1.07
N ASP A 137 14.29 13.72 -1.04
CA ASP A 137 13.97 14.58 -2.18
C ASP A 137 14.79 14.14 -3.40
N ILE A 138 14.16 14.12 -4.57
CA ILE A 138 14.88 13.74 -5.79
C ILE A 138 15.94 14.79 -6.15
N VAL A 139 15.59 16.08 -6.04
CA VAL A 139 16.49 17.20 -6.32
C VAL A 139 16.50 18.16 -5.13
N GLY A 140 17.70 18.47 -4.63
CA GLY A 140 17.89 19.35 -3.48
C GLY A 140 19.36 19.37 -3.05
N THR A 141 19.64 19.82 -1.83
CA THR A 141 21.01 19.75 -1.29
C THR A 141 21.35 18.28 -1.00
N VAL A 142 22.41 17.78 -1.63
CA VAL A 142 22.94 16.44 -1.36
C VAL A 142 23.84 16.56 -0.13
N SER A 143 23.67 15.64 0.82
CA SER A 143 24.52 15.54 2.01
C SER A 143 24.77 14.09 2.39
N MET A 144 25.89 13.85 3.05
CA MET A 144 26.34 12.52 3.46
C MET A 144 26.95 12.63 4.86
N ASN A 145 26.60 11.68 5.72
CA ASN A 145 27.17 11.56 7.06
C ASN A 145 27.79 10.16 7.19
N SER A 146 29.12 10.11 7.33
CA SER A 146 29.87 8.85 7.49
C SER A 146 29.55 7.78 6.43
N GLY A 147 29.55 8.18 5.14
CA GLY A 147 29.25 7.29 4.01
C GLY A 147 27.76 7.02 3.78
N VAL A 148 26.86 7.54 4.64
CA VAL A 148 25.40 7.35 4.51
C VAL A 148 24.76 8.61 3.91
N PRO A 149 24.03 8.50 2.79
CA PRO A 149 23.30 9.63 2.22
C PRO A 149 22.21 10.12 3.18
N ALA A 150 22.18 11.43 3.45
CA ALA A 150 21.24 12.06 4.39
C ALA A 150 20.40 13.19 3.75
N GLY A 151 20.76 13.65 2.55
CA GLY A 151 20.06 14.71 1.81
C GLY A 151 19.27 14.19 0.60
N ALA A 152 19.15 15.05 -0.41
CA ALA A 152 18.53 14.71 -1.69
C ALA A 152 19.35 13.70 -2.50
N VAL A 153 18.74 13.14 -3.55
CA VAL A 153 19.42 12.20 -4.48
C VAL A 153 20.37 12.92 -5.44
N PHE A 154 19.95 14.07 -5.97
CA PHE A 154 20.74 14.89 -6.89
C PHE A 154 20.79 16.36 -6.42
N GLU A 155 21.95 16.97 -6.57
CA GLU A 155 22.14 18.43 -6.43
C GLU A 155 22.73 18.96 -7.73
N ARG A 156 22.18 20.05 -8.24
CA ARG A 156 22.73 20.75 -9.42
C ARG A 156 22.99 22.20 -9.09
N GLY A 157 24.05 22.75 -9.66
CA GLY A 157 24.35 24.17 -9.57
C GLY A 157 25.27 24.62 -10.68
N SER A 158 25.40 25.95 -10.79
CA SER A 158 26.22 26.62 -11.79
C SER A 158 26.86 27.86 -11.15
N ASN A 159 28.08 28.17 -11.53
CA ASN A 159 28.75 29.43 -11.23
C ASN A 159 29.73 29.79 -12.36
N ALA A 160 30.51 30.86 -12.18
CA ALA A 160 31.46 31.33 -13.19
C ALA A 160 32.53 30.28 -13.60
N ASN A 161 32.71 29.24 -12.78
CA ASN A 161 33.67 28.16 -13.00
C ASN A 161 33.05 26.94 -13.71
N GLY A 162 31.75 26.96 -14.00
CA GLY A 162 31.04 25.90 -14.71
C GLY A 162 29.84 25.34 -13.94
N ASP A 163 29.35 24.19 -14.42
CA ASP A 163 28.18 23.50 -13.86
C ASP A 163 28.60 22.26 -13.09
N TYR A 164 27.76 21.80 -12.16
CA TYR A 164 28.00 20.54 -11.46
C TYR A 164 26.72 19.75 -11.18
N VAL A 165 26.90 18.45 -11.00
CA VAL A 165 25.91 17.52 -10.45
C VAL A 165 26.56 16.70 -9.35
N LYS A 166 26.05 16.78 -8.12
CA LYS A 166 26.39 15.82 -7.05
C LYS A 166 25.33 14.73 -6.97
N PHE A 167 25.78 13.55 -6.60
CA PHE A 167 24.95 12.37 -6.41
C PHE A 167 25.04 11.91 -4.96
N ALA A 168 23.93 11.37 -4.44
CA ALA A 168 23.83 10.83 -3.09
C ALA A 168 24.87 9.75 -2.77
N ASP A 169 25.39 9.05 -3.78
CA ASP A 169 26.45 8.04 -3.62
C ASP A 169 27.85 8.61 -3.36
N GLY A 170 27.99 9.93 -3.27
CA GLY A 170 29.25 10.63 -3.07
C GLY A 170 29.97 11.01 -4.36
N SER A 171 29.47 10.61 -5.53
CA SER A 171 30.04 10.99 -6.83
C SER A 171 29.61 12.40 -7.26
N MET A 172 30.46 13.05 -8.05
CA MET A 172 30.20 14.37 -8.62
C MET A 172 30.75 14.46 -10.05
N ILE A 173 30.03 15.19 -10.89
CA ILE A 173 30.49 15.59 -12.23
C ILE A 173 30.49 17.11 -12.31
N CYS A 174 31.60 17.69 -12.74
CA CYS A 174 31.68 19.10 -13.11
C CYS A 174 31.86 19.24 -14.62
N PHE A 175 31.24 20.28 -15.19
CA PHE A 175 31.28 20.60 -16.60
C PHE A 175 31.83 22.01 -16.79
N LEU A 176 32.76 22.16 -17.73
CA LEU A 176 33.18 23.44 -18.27
C LEU A 176 32.69 23.54 -19.70
N ASN A 177 32.04 24.65 -20.04
CA ASN A 177 31.76 25.05 -21.41
C ASN A 177 31.79 26.58 -21.46
N ILE A 178 32.88 27.15 -21.93
CA ILE A 178 33.09 28.60 -21.94
C ILE A 178 33.62 29.08 -23.29
N SER A 179 33.33 30.34 -23.59
CA SER A 179 33.87 31.09 -24.71
C SER A 179 34.70 32.25 -24.19
N VAL A 180 35.97 32.31 -24.56
CA VAL A 180 36.91 33.31 -24.02
C VAL A 180 37.70 33.98 -25.15
N THR A 181 38.08 35.25 -24.98
CA THR A 181 38.92 35.97 -25.95
C THR A 181 40.33 36.23 -25.43
N ASP A 182 40.61 35.96 -24.15
CA ASP A 182 41.90 36.15 -23.50
C ASP A 182 42.85 34.93 -23.65
N GLN A 183 42.48 33.96 -24.49
CA GLN A 183 43.26 32.73 -24.67
C GLN A 183 44.18 32.83 -25.89
N ALA A 184 45.49 32.70 -25.66
CA ALA A 184 46.49 32.49 -26.72
C ALA A 184 46.96 31.04 -26.78
N ILE A 185 47.39 30.59 -27.98
CA ILE A 185 48.06 29.32 -28.25
C ILE A 185 49.33 29.65 -29.06
N ASN A 186 50.32 30.24 -28.40
CA ASN A 186 51.48 30.84 -29.07
C ASN A 186 52.83 30.46 -28.44
N SER A 187 52.84 29.64 -27.38
CA SER A 187 54.07 29.09 -26.84
C SER A 187 54.51 27.90 -27.71
N GLN A 188 55.70 27.93 -28.29
CA GLN A 188 56.18 26.82 -29.10
C GLN A 188 56.43 25.59 -28.22
N TYR A 189 55.82 24.45 -28.58
CA TYR A 189 56.10 23.16 -27.94
C TYR A 189 57.18 22.39 -28.71
N THR A 190 57.02 22.32 -30.03
CA THR A 190 58.01 21.78 -30.97
C THR A 190 57.87 22.49 -32.33
N ALA A 191 58.72 22.19 -33.30
CA ALA A 191 58.61 22.75 -34.65
C ALA A 191 57.22 22.45 -35.24
N GLY A 192 56.47 23.51 -35.54
CA GLY A 192 55.12 23.40 -36.13
C GLY A 192 54.00 23.01 -35.15
N VAL A 193 54.23 23.04 -33.83
CA VAL A 193 53.17 22.88 -32.82
C VAL A 193 53.33 23.92 -31.72
N TYR A 194 52.27 24.69 -31.52
CA TYR A 194 52.13 25.68 -30.45
C TYR A 194 51.14 25.20 -29.41
N GLN A 195 51.32 25.66 -28.18
CA GLN A 195 50.49 25.33 -27.04
C GLN A 195 50.08 26.58 -26.27
N GLY A 196 48.97 26.45 -25.57
CA GLY A 196 48.47 27.42 -24.59
C GLY A 196 47.82 26.66 -23.44
N THR A 197 47.85 27.24 -22.24
CA THR A 197 47.24 26.63 -21.05
C THR A 197 46.12 27.51 -20.50
N ARG A 198 45.10 26.87 -19.91
CA ARG A 198 44.00 27.54 -19.21
C ARG A 198 43.76 26.86 -17.87
N ALA A 199 43.71 27.65 -16.79
CA ALA A 199 43.27 27.14 -15.51
C ALA A 199 41.75 26.96 -15.50
N TRP A 200 41.30 25.78 -15.11
CA TRP A 200 39.92 25.52 -14.75
C TRP A 200 39.86 25.26 -13.25
N PHE A 201 39.26 26.19 -12.49
CA PHE A 201 38.84 25.93 -11.13
C PHE A 201 37.50 25.22 -11.18
N TYR A 202 37.29 24.18 -10.38
CA TYR A 202 36.00 23.48 -10.39
C TYR A 202 34.93 24.33 -9.70
N PRO A 203 33.66 24.26 -10.14
CA PRO A 203 32.56 24.97 -9.48
C PRO A 203 32.34 24.52 -8.03
N VAL A 204 32.71 23.28 -7.70
CA VAL A 204 32.74 22.72 -6.34
C VAL A 204 33.99 21.86 -6.21
N SER A 205 34.62 21.85 -5.03
CA SER A 205 35.80 21.02 -4.76
C SER A 205 35.45 19.52 -4.66
N PHE A 206 36.36 18.68 -5.14
CA PHE A 206 36.31 17.23 -4.94
C PHE A 206 36.98 16.84 -3.62
N ALA A 207 36.57 15.72 -3.02
CA ALA A 207 37.21 15.14 -1.85
C ALA A 207 38.58 14.52 -2.16
N VAL A 208 38.75 14.02 -3.39
CA VAL A 208 39.98 13.47 -3.94
C VAL A 208 40.16 13.96 -5.38
N PRO A 209 41.39 14.03 -5.93
CA PRO A 209 41.61 14.44 -7.31
C PRO A 209 40.71 13.66 -8.29
N PRO A 210 39.92 14.35 -9.14
CA PRO A 210 39.01 13.71 -10.07
C PRO A 210 39.74 13.24 -11.33
N THR A 211 39.07 12.40 -12.12
CA THR A 211 39.45 12.14 -13.51
C THR A 211 38.92 13.27 -14.39
N VAL A 212 39.79 13.88 -15.18
CA VAL A 212 39.42 14.99 -16.07
C VAL A 212 39.61 14.60 -17.53
N THR A 213 38.59 14.85 -18.33
CA THR A 213 38.62 14.70 -19.79
C THR A 213 38.46 16.08 -20.44
N PRO A 214 39.52 16.62 -21.06
CA PRO A 214 39.44 17.81 -21.89
C PRO A 214 38.51 17.59 -23.08
N GLY A 215 37.73 18.61 -23.43
CA GLY A 215 36.85 18.67 -24.59
C GLY A 215 37.40 19.62 -25.64
N ALA A 216 36.57 20.57 -26.07
CA ALA A 216 36.96 21.58 -27.03
C ALA A 216 38.06 22.48 -26.48
N PHE A 217 38.97 22.90 -27.36
CA PHE A 217 39.91 24.00 -27.16
C PHE A 217 40.09 24.72 -28.49
N THR A 218 38.97 25.11 -29.10
CA THR A 218 38.90 25.49 -30.51
C THR A 218 38.95 27.00 -30.70
N TRP A 219 39.93 27.48 -31.45
CA TRP A 219 40.11 28.90 -31.76
C TRP A 219 39.36 29.23 -33.05
N ALA A 220 38.29 30.03 -33.00
CA ALA A 220 37.45 30.43 -34.15
C ALA A 220 37.18 29.36 -35.23
N GLY A 221 36.96 28.10 -34.84
CA GLY A 221 36.67 26.99 -35.75
C GLY A 221 37.89 26.30 -36.38
N ALA A 222 39.10 26.60 -35.90
CA ALA A 222 40.32 25.88 -36.28
C ALA A 222 40.33 24.42 -35.76
N ALA A 223 41.13 23.58 -36.42
CA ALA A 223 41.38 22.20 -36.00
C ALA A 223 42.41 22.19 -34.86
N ASN A 224 41.91 22.29 -33.62
CA ASN A 224 42.72 22.27 -32.41
C ASN A 224 42.61 20.93 -31.67
N TRP A 225 43.62 20.64 -30.86
CA TRP A 225 43.63 19.48 -29.95
C TRP A 225 43.69 19.95 -28.51
N SER A 226 43.17 19.14 -27.59
CA SER A 226 43.18 19.44 -26.16
C SER A 226 43.86 18.33 -25.36
N GLY A 227 44.38 18.70 -24.20
CA GLY A 227 45.03 17.79 -23.26
C GLY A 227 45.08 18.38 -21.85
N LEU A 228 45.69 17.66 -20.93
CA LEU A 228 45.99 18.16 -19.58
C LEU A 228 47.40 18.73 -19.55
N ALA A 229 47.55 19.93 -18.98
CA ALA A 229 48.84 20.56 -18.73
C ALA A 229 49.35 20.31 -17.30
N SER A 230 48.50 19.81 -16.41
CA SER A 230 48.86 19.42 -15.04
C SER A 230 48.11 18.17 -14.61
N VAL A 231 48.60 17.55 -13.54
CA VAL A 231 47.81 16.56 -12.79
C VAL A 231 46.61 17.28 -12.15
N PRO A 232 45.38 16.74 -12.24
CA PRO A 232 44.22 17.30 -11.54
C PRO A 232 44.44 17.37 -10.03
N SER A 233 44.01 18.46 -9.40
CA SER A 233 43.91 18.59 -7.95
C SER A 233 42.46 18.45 -7.49
N THR A 234 42.16 18.62 -6.21
CA THR A 234 40.79 18.64 -5.71
C THR A 234 40.00 19.91 -6.09
N VAL A 235 40.68 20.98 -6.50
CA VAL A 235 40.06 22.30 -6.72
C VAL A 235 40.24 22.83 -8.14
N SER A 236 41.24 22.36 -8.88
CA SER A 236 41.54 22.85 -10.22
C SER A 236 42.42 21.92 -11.04
N VAL A 237 42.48 22.21 -12.34
CA VAL A 237 43.41 21.59 -13.29
C VAL A 237 43.81 22.59 -14.36
N LEU A 238 45.03 22.46 -14.90
CA LEU A 238 45.43 23.19 -16.11
C LEU A 238 45.05 22.37 -17.34
N LEU A 239 44.21 22.94 -18.18
CA LEU A 239 43.91 22.45 -19.53
C LEU A 239 44.97 22.96 -20.50
N ARG A 240 45.21 22.20 -21.57
CA ARG A 240 46.12 22.55 -22.67
C ARG A 240 45.36 22.54 -23.99
N GLY A 241 45.57 23.58 -24.79
CA GLY A 241 45.23 23.59 -26.21
C GLY A 241 46.49 23.50 -27.05
N PHE A 242 46.40 22.80 -28.19
CA PHE A 242 47.45 22.70 -29.20
C PHE A 242 46.93 23.20 -30.55
N ASP A 243 47.80 23.81 -31.34
CA ASP A 243 47.54 24.22 -32.73
C ASP A 243 48.84 24.10 -33.54
N ALA A 244 48.72 23.85 -34.84
CA ALA A 244 49.86 23.85 -35.77
C ALA A 244 50.37 25.28 -36.07
N VAL A 245 49.54 26.29 -35.78
CA VAL A 245 49.82 27.72 -36.02
C VAL A 245 49.74 28.49 -34.71
N ALA A 246 50.64 29.46 -34.53
CA ALA A 246 50.57 30.36 -33.38
C ALA A 246 49.27 31.18 -33.44
N ARG A 247 48.46 31.12 -32.39
CA ARG A 247 47.22 31.89 -32.23
C ARG A 247 47.39 32.93 -31.13
N ALA A 248 47.19 34.20 -31.47
CA ALA A 248 47.11 35.28 -30.50
C ALA A 248 45.76 35.26 -29.76
N ALA A 249 45.71 35.93 -28.61
CA ALA A 249 44.46 36.29 -27.95
C ALA A 249 43.70 37.36 -28.77
N GLY A 250 42.43 37.58 -28.43
CA GLY A 250 41.52 38.55 -29.04
C GLY A 250 40.41 37.92 -29.88
N THR A 251 40.51 36.64 -30.19
CA THR A 251 39.53 35.88 -30.96
C THR A 251 38.85 34.84 -30.06
N PRO A 252 37.53 34.57 -30.22
CA PRO A 252 36.84 33.59 -29.40
C PRO A 252 37.45 32.19 -29.48
N VAL A 253 37.73 31.62 -28.31
CA VAL A 253 38.15 30.24 -28.10
C VAL A 253 37.10 29.52 -27.28
N GLN A 254 36.54 28.43 -27.83
CA GLN A 254 35.65 27.55 -27.07
C GLN A 254 36.49 26.56 -26.27
N ILE A 255 36.29 26.53 -24.96
CA ILE A 255 36.96 25.61 -24.04
C ILE A 255 35.91 24.79 -23.32
N SER A 256 36.01 23.47 -23.39
CA SER A 256 35.19 22.57 -22.60
C SER A 256 35.99 21.45 -21.96
N ALA A 257 35.48 20.93 -20.85
CA ALA A 257 36.05 19.80 -20.14
C ALA A 257 35.00 19.18 -19.21
N VAL A 258 35.19 17.91 -18.86
CA VAL A 258 34.39 17.21 -17.85
C VAL A 258 35.32 16.67 -16.78
N ALA A 259 34.98 16.86 -15.51
CA ALA A 259 35.66 16.26 -14.37
C ALA A 259 34.70 15.33 -13.64
N VAL A 260 35.09 14.08 -13.42
CA VAL A 260 34.31 13.06 -12.72
C VAL A 260 35.10 12.58 -11.51
N GLY A 261 34.49 12.63 -10.33
CA GLY A 261 35.15 12.26 -9.09
C GLY A 261 34.18 12.13 -7.93
N ARG A 262 34.67 12.33 -6.71
CA ARG A 262 33.86 12.28 -5.48
C ARG A 262 33.84 13.62 -4.77
N TRP A 263 32.69 14.03 -4.25
CA TRP A 263 32.54 15.19 -3.36
C TRP A 263 32.54 14.78 -1.88
N ALA A 264 32.28 13.51 -1.58
CA ALA A 264 32.36 12.91 -0.25
C ALA A 264 33.07 11.55 -0.30
N ALA A 265 33.73 11.17 0.80
CA ALA A 265 34.45 9.90 0.95
C ALA A 265 33.50 8.70 1.03
#